data_AF-A0A1M6UZY5-F1
#
_entry.id   AF-A0A1M6UZY5-F1
#
_cell.length_a   1.000
_cell.length_b   1.000
_cell.length_c   1.000
_cell.angle_alpha   90.00
_cell.angle_beta   90.00
_cell.angle_gamma   90.00
#
_symmetry.space_group_name_H-M   'P 1'
#
loop_
_entity.id
_entity.type
_entity.pdbx_description
1 polymer ?
#
loop_
_entity_poly.entity_id
_entity_poly.type
_entity_poly.pdbx_seq_one_letter_code
_entity_poly.pdbx_strand_id
1 'polypeptide(L)' 'MKQYIVTKTSCIMCNKTSKNGIIIRGKYICSECETKIVNSDINTDFYEYYKNHIKKNISLSLIKENIEL' A
#
# COMPACT_ATOMS: atom_id res chain seq x y z
N MET A 1 16.65 0.46 -26.04
CA MET A 1 15.87 -0.51 -25.23
C MET A 1 15.59 0.15 -23.89
N LYS A 2 14.34 0.48 -23.55
CA LYS A 2 14.01 1.11 -22.26
C LYS A 2 14.08 0.03 -21.18
N GLN A 3 15.17 0.00 -20.43
CA GLN A 3 15.32 -0.90 -19.28
C GLN A 3 14.32 -0.44 -18.21
N TYR A 4 13.18 -1.12 -18.12
CA TYR A 4 12.21 -0.90 -17.06
C TYR A 4 12.88 -1.34 -15.76
N ILE A 5 13.30 -0.37 -14.95
CA ILE A 5 13.86 -0.62 -13.62
C ILE A 5 12.73 -1.25 -12.81
N VAL A 6 12.75 -2.58 -12.65
CA VAL A 6 11.99 -3.25 -11.59
C VAL A 6 12.59 -2.77 -10.28
N THR A 7 12.12 -1.62 -9.82
CA THR A 7 12.36 -1.17 -8.46
C THR A 7 11.72 -2.24 -7.59
N LYS A 8 12.55 -2.97 -6.82
CA LYS A 8 12.07 -3.91 -5.81
C LYS A 8 11.01 -3.21 -4.97
N THR A 9 9.75 -3.45 -5.28
CA THR A 9 8.65 -2.69 -4.71
C THR A 9 8.43 -3.30 -3.33
N SER A 10 8.87 -2.59 -2.29
CA SER A 10 8.68 -3.02 -0.92
C SER A 10 7.23 -2.80 -0.51
N CYS A 11 6.71 -3.68 0.35
CA CYS A 11 5.35 -3.57 0.84
C CYS A 11 5.20 -2.27 1.65
N ILE A 12 4.21 -1.44 1.34
CA ILE A 12 3.98 -0.18 2.07
C ILE A 12 3.55 -0.36 3.53
N MET A 13 3.22 -1.59 3.94
CA MET A 13 2.82 -1.92 5.31
C MET A 13 3.97 -2.43 6.16
N CYS A 14 4.77 -3.37 5.63
CA CYS A 14 5.80 -4.06 6.39
C CYS A 14 7.23 -3.84 5.87
N ASN A 15 7.40 -3.05 4.80
CA ASN A 15 8.66 -2.80 4.10
C ASN A 15 9.41 -4.04 3.58
N LYS A 16 8.81 -5.23 3.67
CA LYS A 16 9.40 -6.47 3.14
C LYS A 16 9.25 -6.52 1.63
N THR A 17 10.25 -7.11 0.97
CA THR A 17 10.18 -7.47 -0.45
C THR A 17 9.70 -8.91 -0.56
N SER A 18 8.57 -9.13 -1.22
CA SER A 18 8.02 -10.46 -1.48
C SER A 18 7.73 -10.59 -2.97
N LYS A 19 7.65 -11.83 -3.47
CA LYS A 19 7.32 -12.11 -4.87
C LYS A 19 5.83 -11.98 -5.15
N ASN A 20 4.99 -12.05 -4.11
CA ASN A 20 3.53 -12.17 -4.24
C ASN A 20 2.80 -11.08 -3.45
N GLY A 21 1.71 -10.57 -4.02
CA GLY A 21 0.89 -9.53 -3.42
C GLY A 21 0.13 -8.75 -4.49
N ILE A 22 -0.39 -7.60 -4.10
CA ILE A 22 -1.19 -6.73 -4.96
C ILE A 22 -0.50 -5.38 -5.15
N ILE A 23 -0.76 -4.74 -6.28
CA ILE A 23 -0.31 -3.38 -6.58
C ILE A 23 -1.54 -2.50 -6.74
N ILE A 24 -1.67 -1.48 -5.90
CA ILE A 24 -2.75 -0.50 -5.95
C ILE A 24 -2.12 0.86 -6.22
N ARG A 25 -2.40 1.47 -7.39
CA ARG A 25 -1.86 2.79 -7.79
C ARG A 25 -0.33 2.90 -7.68
N GLY A 26 0.38 1.87 -8.12
CA GLY A 26 1.85 1.80 -8.05
C GLY A 26 2.42 1.58 -6.64
N LYS A 27 1.57 1.39 -5.63
CA LYS A 27 1.98 0.98 -4.27
C LYS A 27 1.79 -0.52 -4.11
N TYR A 28 2.81 -1.20 -3.62
CA TYR A 28 2.79 -2.65 -3.44
C TYR A 28 2.39 -3.03 -2.01
N ILE A 29 1.54 -4.04 -1.86
CA ILE A 29 1.18 -4.69 -0.60
C ILE A 29 1.45 -6.18 -0.77
N CYS A 30 2.30 -6.77 0.07
CA CYS A 30 2.56 -8.21 0.01
C CYS A 30 1.33 -9.03 0.45
N SER A 31 1.25 -10.27 -0.02
CA SER A 31 0.13 -11.18 0.25
C SER A 31 -0.13 -11.41 1.75
N GLU A 32 0.91 -11.41 2.58
CA GLU A 32 0.78 -11.55 4.03
C GLU A 32 0.04 -10.34 4.65
N CYS A 33 0.38 -9.12 4.21
CA CYS A 33 -0.29 -7.91 4.66
C CYS A 33 -1.71 -7.81 4.10
N GLU A 34 -1.92 -8.16 2.84
CA GLU A 34 -3.25 -8.24 2.24
C GLU A 34 -4.17 -9.17 3.06
N THR A 35 -3.70 -10.38 3.36
CA THR A 35 -4.45 -11.36 4.16
C THR A 35 -4.82 -10.79 5.53
N LYS A 36 -3.87 -10.12 6.21
CA LYS A 36 -4.11 -9.48 7.50
C LYS A 36 -5.14 -8.35 7.42
N ILE A 37 -5.10 -7.55 6.36
CA ILE A 37 -6.05 -6.46 6.14
C ILE A 37 -7.46 -7.01 5.92
N VAL A 38 -7.61 -7.99 5.02
CA VAL A 38 -8.92 -8.58 4.69
C VAL A 38 -9.54 -9.32 5.89
N ASN A 39 -8.72 -9.96 6.71
CA ASN A 39 -9.17 -10.68 7.91
C ASN A 39 -9.17 -9.83 9.19
N SER A 40 -8.88 -8.53 9.11
CA SER A 40 -8.88 -7.68 10.31
C SER A 40 -10.30 -7.38 10.78
N ASP A 41 -10.55 -7.58 12.07
CA ASP A 41 -11.82 -7.22 12.69
C ASP A 41 -11.90 -5.71 12.87
N ILE A 42 -13.02 -5.11 12.47
CA ILE A 42 -13.26 -3.67 12.48
C ILE A 42 -13.15 -3.04 13.87
N ASN A 43 -13.31 -3.83 14.94
CA ASN A 43 -13.25 -3.37 16.33
C ASN A 43 -11.83 -3.43 16.91
N THR A 44 -10.81 -3.73 16.10
CA THR A 44 -9.43 -3.86 16.55
C THR A 44 -8.56 -2.68 16.13
N ASP A 45 -7.56 -2.37 16.96
CA ASP A 45 -6.55 -1.35 16.65
C ASP A 45 -5.79 -1.63 15.35
N PHE A 46 -5.72 -2.91 14.94
CA PHE A 46 -5.14 -3.33 13.67
C PHE A 46 -5.91 -2.79 12.48
N TYR A 47 -7.24 -2.82 12.52
CA TYR A 47 -8.07 -2.29 11.44
C TYR A 47 -7.85 -0.78 11.28
N GLU A 48 -7.85 -0.03 12.38
CA GLU A 48 -7.55 1.41 12.37
C GLU A 48 -6.15 1.70 11.83
N TYR A 49 -5.15 0.93 12.27
CA TYR A 49 -3.78 1.05 11.77
C TYR A 49 -3.70 0.86 10.25
N TYR A 50 -4.28 -0.23 9.72
CA TYR A 50 -4.26 -0.52 8.28
C TYR A 50 -5.03 0.52 7.49
N LYS A 51 -6.23 0.92 7.94
CA LYS A 51 -7.05 1.96 7.32
C LYS A 51 -6.29 3.28 7.20
N ASN A 52 -5.63 3.70 8.28
CA ASN A 52 -4.85 4.95 8.29
C ASN A 52 -3.63 4.87 7.37
N HIS A 53 -2.92 3.74 7.35
CA HIS A 53 -1.81 3.52 6.43
C HIS A 53 -2.23 3.54 4.96
N ILE A 54 -3.34 2.89 4.61
CA ILE A 54 -3.92 2.89 3.26
C ILE A 54 -4.32 4.31 2.86
N LYS A 55 -5.04 5.03 3.73
CA LYS A 55 -5.44 6.42 3.47
C LYS A 55 -4.22 7.31 3.20
N LYS A 56 -3.16 7.17 4.01
CA LYS A 56 -1.93 7.97 3.89
C LYS A 56 -1.13 7.67 2.63
N ASN A 57 -1.01 6.41 2.25
CA ASN A 57 -0.08 6.00 1.19
C ASN A 57 -0.74 5.78 -0.18
N ILE A 58 -2.05 5.53 -0.21
CA ILE A 58 -2.81 5.22 -1.43
C ILE A 58 -3.80 6.34 -1.77
N SER A 59 -4.55 6.84 -0.80
CA SER A 59 -5.61 7.84 -1.04
C SER A 59 -5.05 9.27 -1.15
N LEU A 60 -4.06 9.63 -0.34
CA LEU A 60 -3.50 10.99 -0.27
C LEU A 60 -2.73 11.41 -1.54
N SER A 61 -2.42 10.47 -2.44
CA SER A 61 -1.92 10.80 -3.78
C SER A 61 -2.93 11.58 -4.64
N LEU A 62 -4.21 11.67 -4.26
CA LEU A 62 -5.25 12.42 -5.01
C LEU A 62 -5.31 13.91 -4.67
N ILE A 63 -4.85 14.31 -3.49
CA ILE A 63 -5.09 15.67 -2.97
C ILE A 63 -3.96 16.61 -3.40
N LYS A 64 -2.76 16.08 -3.71
CA LYS A 64 -1.63 16.90 -4.16
C LYS A 64 -1.66 17.26 -5.65
N GLU A 65 -2.35 16.51 -6.50
CA GLU A 65 -2.49 16.84 -7.94
C GLU A 65 -3.64 17.82 -8.24
N ASN A 66 -4.43 18.23 -7.24
CA ASN A 66 -5.55 19.18 -7.41
C ASN A 66 -5.38 20.47 -6.58
N ILE A 67 -4.15 20.80 -6.18
CA ILE A 67 -3.83 22.12 -5.63
C ILE A 67 -2.70 22.69 -6.49
N GLU A 68 -3.04 23.05 -7.73
CA GLU A 68 -2.40 24.18 -8.40
C GLU A 68 -3.12 25.43 -7.88
N LEU A 69 -2.46 26.17 -6.98
CA LEU A 69 -2.74 27.60 -6.77
C LEU A 69 -1.88 28.39 -7.74
#